data_AF-A0A934ZBG4-F1
#
_entry.id   AF-A0A934ZBG4-F1
#
_cell.length_a   1.000
_cell.length_b   1.000
_cell.length_c   1.000
_cell.angle_alpha   90.00
_cell.angle_beta   90.00
_cell.angle_gamma   90.00
#
_symmetry.space_group_name_H-M   'P 1'
#
loop_
_entity.id
_entity.type
_entity.pdbx_description
1 polymer ?
#
loop_
_entity_poly.entity_id
_entity_poly.type
_entity_poly.pdbx_seq_one_letter_code
_entity_poly.pdbx_strand_id
1 'polypeptide(L)'
;MDHSSLALREHQPLEFTEAQRRLIRDAYANGASDEEFAVLMEIARARRLNPLLRQIHFVSRWDGEKHRPVWAAQVSIDGLRAIAERTGLYAGQDEPEFVENPDGTIKLCRVRVWRRDWPRPAVGLAYWAEYCQMARDRTTGKSRPTASGPMPQCDAGQVR
;
A
#
# COMPACT_ATOMS: atom_id res chain seq x y z
N MET A 1 41.54 -15.71 5.25
CA MET A 1 40.68 -14.57 4.88
C MET A 1 39.40 -14.75 5.66
N ASP A 2 39.14 -13.79 6.54
CA ASP A 2 38.16 -13.88 7.62
C ASP A 2 36.73 -14.06 7.08
N HIS A 3 36.07 -15.16 7.47
CA HIS A 3 34.63 -15.36 7.26
C HIS A 3 33.88 -14.53 8.29
N SER A 4 33.99 -13.20 8.15
CA SER A 4 33.31 -12.22 8.97
C SER A 4 31.80 -12.42 8.85
N SER A 5 31.23 -12.92 9.95
CA SER A 5 29.83 -13.02 10.33
C SER A 5 28.79 -12.39 9.39
N LEU A 6 28.10 -13.22 8.60
CA LEU A 6 26.70 -12.98 8.25
C LEU A 6 25.85 -13.28 9.49
N ALA A 7 26.01 -12.45 10.52
CA ALA A 7 25.02 -12.39 11.58
C ALA A 7 23.70 -11.98 10.90
N LEU A 8 22.71 -12.87 10.93
CA LEU A 8 21.30 -12.50 10.77
C LEU A 8 21.11 -11.24 11.62
N ARG A 9 21.02 -10.08 10.97
CA ARG A 9 20.80 -8.82 11.68
C ARG A 9 19.53 -9.03 12.50
N GLU A 10 19.69 -9.17 13.82
CA GLU A 10 18.56 -9.23 14.73
C GLU A 10 17.77 -7.93 14.54
N HIS A 11 16.69 -8.02 13.78
CA HIS A 11 15.86 -6.87 13.51
C HIS A 11 15.13 -6.54 14.79
N GLN A 12 15.61 -5.51 15.49
CA GLN A 12 15.00 -5.01 16.72
C GLN A 12 13.48 -4.84 16.54
N PRO A 13 12.67 -5.27 17.53
CA PRO A 13 11.25 -4.97 17.55
C PRO A 13 11.02 -3.47 17.39
N LEU A 14 10.04 -3.11 16.55
CA LEU A 14 9.67 -1.72 16.35
C LEU A 14 8.87 -1.26 17.58
N GLU A 15 9.58 -0.76 18.59
CA GLU A 15 9.00 -0.24 19.83
C GLU A 15 8.79 1.28 19.73
N PHE A 16 7.60 1.73 20.12
CA PHE A 16 7.25 3.15 20.20
C PHE A 16 7.12 3.57 21.65
N THR A 17 7.76 4.68 22.00
CA THR A 17 7.59 5.31 23.32
C THR A 17 6.15 5.80 23.50
N GLU A 18 5.72 5.99 24.74
CA GLU A 18 4.38 6.51 25.04
C GLU A 18 4.12 7.89 24.38
N ALA A 19 5.14 8.76 24.35
CA ALA A 19 5.06 10.04 23.64
C ALA A 19 4.88 9.85 22.13
N GLN A 20 5.58 8.90 21.51
CA GLN A 20 5.40 8.57 20.09
C GLN A 20 4.02 7.97 19.81
N ARG A 21 3.51 7.11 20.69
CA ARG A 21 2.16 6.54 20.56
C ARG A 21 1.10 7.63 20.59
N ARG A 22 1.20 8.61 21.50
CA ARG A 22 0.31 9.78 21.53
C ARG A 22 0.39 10.59 20.25
N LEU A 23 1.60 10.90 19.79
CA LEU A 23 1.80 11.62 18.53
C LEU A 23 1.18 10.87 17.34
N ILE A 24 1.37 9.56 17.27
CA ILE A 24 0.81 8.73 16.20
C ILE A 24 -0.72 8.75 16.26
N ARG A 25 -1.31 8.64 17.46
CA ARG A 25 -2.76 8.68 17.63
C ARG A 25 -3.32 10.03 17.17
N ASP A 26 -2.74 11.13 17.65
CA ASP A 26 -3.27 12.46 17.40
C ASP A 26 -3.10 12.87 15.93
N ALA A 27 -2.01 12.46 15.27
CA ALA A 27 -1.72 12.81 13.88
C ALA A 27 -2.39 11.88 12.85
N TYR A 28 -2.48 10.57 13.12
CA TYR A 28 -2.87 9.57 12.12
C TYR A 28 -4.11 8.74 12.49
N ALA A 29 -4.51 8.71 13.76
CA ALA A 29 -5.67 7.94 14.23
C ALA A 29 -6.64 8.80 15.06
N ASN A 30 -6.84 10.05 14.65
CA ASN A 30 -7.73 10.97 15.37
C ASN A 30 -9.17 10.44 15.35
N GLY A 31 -9.75 10.25 16.54
CA GLY A 31 -11.08 9.68 16.73
C GLY A 31 -11.14 8.16 16.85
N ALA A 32 -10.00 7.45 16.87
CA ALA A 32 -9.95 6.04 17.27
C ALA A 32 -10.13 5.90 18.78
N SER A 33 -10.87 4.87 19.22
CA SER A 33 -10.86 4.47 20.64
C SER A 33 -9.49 3.90 21.03
N ASP A 34 -9.22 3.78 22.34
CA ASP A 34 -7.96 3.21 22.80
C ASP A 34 -7.80 1.74 22.36
N GLU A 35 -8.89 0.97 22.30
CA GLU A 35 -8.89 -0.41 21.80
C GLU A 35 -8.61 -0.47 20.30
N GLU A 36 -9.25 0.40 19.51
CA GLU A 36 -9.01 0.48 18.07
C GLU A 36 -7.57 0.89 17.77
N PHE A 37 -7.06 1.89 18.50
CA PHE A 37 -5.68 2.33 18.38
C PHE A 37 -4.69 1.23 18.76
N ALA A 38 -4.96 0.47 19.83
CA ALA A 38 -4.13 -0.68 20.20
C ALA A 38 -4.05 -1.72 19.07
N VAL A 39 -5.16 -2.04 18.41
CA VAL A 39 -5.19 -2.96 17.27
C VAL A 39 -4.35 -2.42 16.10
N LEU A 40 -4.48 -1.14 15.77
CA LEU A 40 -3.70 -0.51 14.69
C LEU A 40 -2.19 -0.54 14.98
N MET A 41 -1.80 -0.27 16.23
CA MET A 41 -0.42 -0.33 16.67
C MET A 41 0.13 -1.76 16.67
N GLU A 42 -0.67 -2.76 17.06
CA GLU A 42 -0.29 -4.16 16.96
C GLU A 42 -0.09 -4.62 15.50
N ILE A 43 -0.93 -4.14 14.57
CA ILE A 43 -0.73 -4.42 13.13
C ILE A 43 0.59 -3.81 12.64
N ALA A 44 0.88 -2.56 13.02
CA ALA A 44 2.13 -1.90 12.67
C ALA A 44 3.35 -2.64 13.26
N ARG A 45 3.26 -3.08 14.52
CA ARG A 45 4.29 -3.85 15.22
C ARG A 45 4.52 -5.22 14.56
N ALA A 46 3.45 -5.96 14.27
CA ALA A 46 3.51 -7.29 13.64
C ALA A 46 4.14 -7.23 12.24
N ARG A 47 3.81 -6.21 11.45
CA ARG A 47 4.40 -5.98 10.12
C ARG A 47 5.75 -5.27 10.18
N ARG A 48 6.17 -4.84 11.37
CA ARG A 48 7.37 -4.01 11.62
C ARG A 48 7.40 -2.78 10.70
N LEU A 49 6.28 -2.08 10.57
CA LEU A 49 6.16 -0.88 9.73
C LEU A 49 5.97 0.36 10.59
N ASN A 50 6.59 1.46 10.17
CA ASN A 50 6.55 2.72 10.92
C ASN A 50 5.50 3.69 10.34
N PRO A 51 4.47 4.09 11.13
CA PRO A 51 3.48 5.08 10.69
C PRO A 51 4.11 6.47 10.45
N LEU A 52 5.12 6.85 11.24
CA LEU A 52 5.81 8.14 11.14
C LEU A 52 6.61 8.26 9.84
N LEU A 53 7.13 7.13 9.33
CA LEU A 53 7.83 7.06 8.04
C LEU A 53 6.86 6.83 6.87
N ARG A 54 5.54 6.92 7.11
CA ARG A 54 4.50 6.70 6.09
C ARG A 54 4.59 5.33 5.42
N GLN A 55 5.07 4.33 6.15
CA GLN A 55 5.09 2.93 5.69
C GLN A 55 3.72 2.24 5.86
N ILE A 56 2.91 2.75 6.79
CA ILE A 56 1.56 2.28 7.05
C ILE A 56 0.67 3.48 7.39
N HIS A 57 -0.55 3.46 6.88
CA HIS A 57 -1.57 4.48 7.07
C HIS A 57 -2.77 3.90 7.81
N PHE A 58 -3.32 4.65 8.75
CA PHE A 58 -4.56 4.32 9.42
C PHE A 58 -5.68 5.13 8.79
N VAL A 59 -6.65 4.43 8.23
CA VAL A 59 -7.73 5.05 7.48
C VAL A 59 -9.05 4.60 8.07
N SER A 60 -9.84 5.56 8.53
CA SER A 60 -11.21 5.33 8.94
C SER A 60 -12.14 5.43 7.74
N ARG A 61 -13.02 4.43 7.56
CA ARG A 61 -14.05 4.40 6.52
C ARG A 61 -15.39 4.09 7.16
N TRP A 62 -16.45 4.74 6.68
CA TRP A 62 -17.80 4.43 7.13
C TRP A 62 -18.20 3.04 6.65
N ASP A 63 -18.54 2.17 7.60
CA ASP A 63 -19.07 0.84 7.33
C ASP A 63 -20.61 0.92 7.39
N GLY A 64 -21.26 0.65 6.26
CA GLY A 64 -22.72 0.73 6.13
C GLY A 64 -23.46 -0.40 6.85
N GLU A 65 -22.82 -1.54 7.10
CA GLU A 65 -23.42 -2.68 7.81
C GLU A 65 -23.35 -2.48 9.33
N LYS A 66 -22.21 -1.97 9.81
CA LYS A 66 -21.98 -1.71 11.24
C LYS A 66 -22.45 -0.33 11.68
N HIS A 67 -22.91 0.50 10.73
CA HIS A 67 -23.35 1.89 10.94
C HIS A 67 -22.38 2.74 11.77
N ARG A 68 -21.07 2.53 11.58
CA ARG A 68 -20.02 3.25 12.31
C ARG A 68 -18.74 3.38 11.48
N PRO A 69 -17.87 4.37 11.76
CA PRO A 69 -16.51 4.37 11.22
C PRO A 69 -15.75 3.11 11.67
N VAL A 70 -15.10 2.45 10.73
CA VAL A 70 -14.21 1.31 10.98
C VAL A 70 -12.81 1.69 10.53
N TRP A 71 -11.85 1.48 11.42
CA TRP A 71 -10.45 1.70 11.14
C TRP A 71 -9.84 0.51 10.37
N ALA A 72 -9.09 0.84 9.33
CA ALA A 72 -8.31 -0.12 8.56
C ALA A 72 -6.86 0.35 8.44
N ALA A 73 -5.93 -0.59 8.59
CA ALA A 73 -4.50 -0.34 8.37
C ALA A 73 -4.13 -0.66 6.92
N GLN A 74 -3.75 0.37 6.17
CA GLN A 74 -3.34 0.28 4.76
C GLN A 74 -1.83 0.43 4.69
N VAL A 75 -1.14 -0.55 4.09
CA VAL A 75 0.31 -0.51 3.94
C VAL A 75 0.66 0.29 2.70
N SER A 76 1.63 1.21 2.82
CA SER A 76 2.11 1.95 1.66
C SER A 76 3.08 1.11 0.84
N ILE A 77 3.30 1.50 -0.40
CA ILE A 77 4.26 0.83 -1.30
C ILE A 77 5.65 0.82 -0.68
N ASP A 78 6.05 1.90 0.00
CA ASP A 78 7.35 1.96 0.69
C ASP A 78 7.40 0.99 1.88
N GLY A 79 6.27 0.74 2.55
CA GLY A 79 6.15 -0.32 3.55
C GLY A 79 6.32 -1.71 2.93
N LEU A 80 5.69 -1.99 1.79
CA LEU A 80 5.84 -3.25 1.06
C LEU A 80 7.28 -3.45 0.60
N ARG A 81 7.93 -2.41 0.07
CA ARG A 81 9.34 -2.43 -0.32
C ARG A 81 10.25 -2.68 0.88
N ALA A 82 10.00 -2.02 2.01
CA ALA A 82 10.78 -2.26 3.23
C ALA A 82 10.64 -3.71 3.72
N ILE A 83 9.46 -4.31 3.59
CA ILE A 83 9.24 -5.73 3.91
C ILE A 83 10.00 -6.63 2.91
N ALA A 84 9.90 -6.35 1.61
CA ALA A 84 10.58 -7.11 0.58
C ALA A 84 12.10 -7.04 0.72
N GLU A 85 12.66 -5.86 0.96
CA GLU A 85 14.10 -5.64 1.15
C GLU A 85 14.65 -6.41 2.35
N ARG A 86 13.87 -6.53 3.43
CA ARG A 86 14.25 -7.33 4.62
C ARG A 86 14.44 -8.81 4.32
N THR A 87 13.85 -9.33 3.26
CA THR A 87 14.07 -10.73 2.85
C THR A 87 15.46 -10.94 2.24
N GLY A 88 16.14 -9.87 1.80
CA GLY A 88 17.39 -9.94 1.04
C GLY A 88 17.24 -10.50 -0.38
N LEU A 89 16.03 -10.87 -0.77
CA LEU A 89 15.71 -11.48 -2.06
C LEU A 89 15.11 -10.49 -3.06
N TYR A 90 14.72 -9.30 -2.61
CA TYR A 90 14.23 -8.25 -3.50
C TYR A 90 15.35 -7.83 -4.47
N ALA A 91 15.05 -7.85 -5.77
CA ALA A 91 16.00 -7.52 -6.84
C ALA A 91 15.59 -6.25 -7.62
N GLY A 92 14.56 -5.55 -7.15
CA GLY A 92 14.06 -4.31 -7.76
C GLY A 92 12.74 -4.48 -8.51
N GLN A 93 12.36 -3.41 -9.20
CA GLN A 93 11.14 -3.32 -10.00
C GLN A 93 11.46 -2.65 -11.34
N ASP A 94 10.79 -3.08 -12.41
CA ASP A 94 10.87 -2.45 -13.73
C ASP A 94 10.05 -1.15 -13.76
N GLU A 95 10.33 -0.30 -14.76
CA GLU A 95 9.48 0.84 -15.06
C GLU A 95 8.06 0.39 -15.46
N PRO A 96 7.01 1.17 -15.13
CA PRO A 96 5.65 0.85 -15.53
C PRO A 96 5.51 0.83 -17.06
N GLU A 97 4.99 -0.27 -17.59
CA GLU A 97 4.68 -0.41 -19.01
C GLU A 97 3.18 -0.22 -19.23
N PHE A 98 2.82 0.75 -20.07
CA PHE A 98 1.44 1.01 -20.46
C PHE A 98 1.11 0.29 -21.77
N VAL A 99 -0.04 -0.38 -21.78
CA VAL A 99 -0.61 -0.96 -23.00
C VAL A 99 -1.85 -0.16 -23.35
N GLU A 100 -1.88 0.36 -24.57
CA GLU A 100 -2.98 1.15 -25.11
C GLU A 100 -3.94 0.28 -25.94
N ASN A 101 -5.19 0.70 -26.00
CA ASN A 101 -6.18 0.19 -26.92
C ASN A 101 -5.96 0.80 -28.33
N PRO A 102 -6.55 0.21 -29.39
CA PRO A 102 -6.46 0.75 -30.74
C PRO A 102 -6.99 2.19 -30.90
N ASP A 103 -7.80 2.67 -29.94
CA ASP A 103 -8.37 4.02 -29.89
C ASP A 103 -7.44 5.04 -29.19
N GLY A 104 -6.25 4.64 -28.77
CA GLY A 104 -5.28 5.48 -28.05
C GLY A 104 -5.58 5.65 -26.56
N THR A 105 -6.56 4.93 -26.00
CA THR A 105 -6.83 4.93 -24.55
C THR A 105 -5.95 3.93 -23.83
N ILE A 106 -5.51 4.25 -22.60
CA ILE A 106 -4.75 3.30 -21.77
C ILE A 106 -5.68 2.13 -21.39
N LYS A 107 -5.26 0.91 -21.73
CA LYS A 107 -5.98 -0.32 -21.40
C LYS A 107 -5.57 -0.85 -20.03
N LEU A 108 -4.26 -1.05 -19.88
CA LEU A 108 -3.68 -1.56 -18.65
C LEU A 108 -2.29 -0.98 -18.45
N CYS A 109 -1.86 -0.98 -17.21
CA CYS A 109 -0.47 -0.81 -16.86
C CYS A 109 0.07 -2.10 -16.22
N ARG A 110 1.32 -2.42 -16.54
CA ARG A 110 2.05 -3.59 -16.08
C ARG A 110 3.34 -3.16 -15.38
N VAL A 111 3.57 -3.70 -14.18
CA VAL A 111 4.85 -3.56 -13.48
C VAL A 111 5.38 -4.95 -13.16
N ARG A 112 6.70 -5.13 -13.32
CA ARG A 112 7.39 -6.37 -12.94
C ARG A 112 8.22 -6.14 -11.69
N VAL A 113 8.17 -7.09 -10.78
CA VAL A 113 8.98 -7.11 -9.57
C VAL A 113 9.90 -8.32 -9.60
N TRP A 114 11.18 -8.07 -9.44
CA TRP A 114 12.21 -9.10 -9.49
C TRP A 114 12.55 -9.59 -8.08
N ARG A 115 12.73 -10.89 -8.00
CA ARG A 115 13.30 -11.56 -6.84
C ARG A 115 14.44 -12.46 -7.28
N ARG A 116 15.52 -12.50 -6.49
CA ARG A 116 16.75 -13.25 -6.82
C ARG A 116 16.53 -14.76 -6.89
N ASP A 117 15.53 -15.27 -6.17
CA ASP A 117 15.21 -16.68 -6.08
C ASP A 117 14.23 -17.17 -7.17
N TRP A 118 13.69 -16.27 -8.00
CA TRP A 118 12.68 -16.63 -9.00
C TRP A 118 13.24 -16.58 -10.42
N PRO A 119 12.92 -17.58 -11.27
CA PRO A 119 13.33 -17.58 -12.68
C PRO A 119 12.52 -16.58 -13.53
N ARG A 120 11.39 -16.08 -13.01
CA ARG A 120 10.52 -15.10 -13.66
C ARG A 120 10.05 -14.06 -12.65
N PRO A 121 9.86 -12.79 -13.06
CA PRO A 121 9.40 -11.76 -12.16
C PRO A 121 7.91 -11.96 -11.81
N ALA A 122 7.53 -11.43 -10.65
CA ALA A 122 6.12 -11.22 -10.33
C ALA A 122 5.57 -10.09 -11.20
N VAL A 123 4.38 -10.24 -11.76
CA VAL A 123 3.78 -9.24 -12.66
C VAL A 123 2.50 -8.70 -12.05
N GLY A 124 2.45 -7.40 -11.79
CA GLY A 124 1.27 -6.67 -11.36
C GLY A 124 0.60 -6.04 -12.57
N LEU A 125 -0.72 -6.20 -12.67
CA LEU A 125 -1.55 -5.63 -13.73
C LEU A 125 -2.59 -4.72 -13.10
N ALA A 126 -2.70 -3.50 -13.61
CA ALA A 126 -3.75 -2.55 -13.26
C ALA A 126 -4.54 -2.20 -14.51
N TYR A 127 -5.80 -2.61 -14.57
CA TYR A 127 -6.68 -2.26 -15.69
C TYR A 127 -7.28 -0.88 -15.47
N TRP A 128 -7.24 -0.04 -16.50
CA TRP A 128 -7.84 1.30 -16.46
C TRP A 128 -9.34 1.22 -16.11
N ALA A 129 -10.05 0.23 -16.64
CA ALA A 129 -11.47 0.00 -16.38
C ALA A 129 -11.81 -0.25 -14.90
N GLU A 130 -10.87 -0.77 -14.10
CA GLU A 130 -11.08 -1.03 -12.66
C GLU A 130 -10.88 0.24 -11.82
N TYR A 131 -10.10 1.19 -12.33
CA TYR A 131 -9.72 2.42 -11.60
C TYR A 131 -10.54 3.65 -12.02
N CYS A 132 -11.16 3.63 -13.20
CA CYS A 132 -12.01 4.73 -13.64
C CYS A 132 -13.23 4.90 -12.73
N GLN A 133 -13.23 6.00 -11.97
CA GLN A 133 -14.47 6.48 -11.37
C GLN A 133 -15.41 6.94 -12.48
N MET A 134 -16.55 6.26 -12.57
CA MET A 134 -17.65 6.63 -13.46
C MET A 134 -18.49 7.69 -12.75
N ALA A 135 -18.43 8.93 -13.21
CA ALA A 135 -19.32 9.97 -12.71
C ALA A 135 -20.73 9.75 -13.27
N ARG A 136 -21.73 9.71 -12.38
CA ARG A 136 -23.13 9.65 -12.76
C ARG A 136 -23.68 11.07 -12.88
N ASP A 137 -24.04 11.47 -14.09
CA ASP A 137 -24.65 12.77 -14.36
C ASP A 137 -26.07 12.81 -13.76
N ARG A 138 -26.30 13.72 -12.79
CA ARG A 138 -27.59 13.85 -12.08
C ARG A 138 -28.74 14.28 -12.99
N THR A 139 -28.46 14.85 -14.16
CA THR A 139 -29.48 15.42 -15.05
C THR A 139 -29.97 14.41 -16.09
N THR A 140 -29.11 13.47 -16.50
CA THR A 140 -29.42 12.50 -17.58
C THR A 140 -29.37 11.03 -17.15
N GLY A 141 -28.96 10.73 -15.91
CA GLY A 141 -28.91 9.38 -15.37
C GLY A 141 -27.86 8.45 -16.01
N LYS A 142 -27.11 8.93 -17.02
CA LYS A 142 -26.08 8.19 -17.75
C LYS A 142 -24.73 8.27 -17.04
N SER A 143 -24.05 7.14 -16.97
CA SER A 143 -22.70 7.01 -16.44
C SER A 143 -21.70 7.50 -17.48
N ARG A 144 -20.90 8.52 -17.17
CA ARG A 144 -19.80 8.99 -18.02
C ARG A 144 -18.47 8.79 -17.26
N PRO A 145 -17.40 8.29 -17.92
CA PRO A 145 -16.09 8.29 -17.30
C PRO A 145 -15.69 9.74 -17.00
N THR A 146 -15.28 10.02 -15.76
CA THR A 146 -14.84 11.36 -15.39
C THR A 146 -13.52 11.64 -16.12
N ALA A 147 -13.50 12.63 -17.01
CA ALA A 147 -12.31 12.98 -17.82
C ALA A 147 -11.10 13.45 -16.99
N SER A 148 -11.27 13.57 -15.67
CA SER A 148 -10.29 14.04 -14.69
C SER A 148 -10.15 13.10 -13.48
N GLY A 149 -10.41 11.80 -13.66
CA GLY A 149 -10.01 10.81 -12.66
C GLY A 149 -8.47 10.77 -12.56
N PRO A 150 -7.89 10.56 -11.36
CA PRO A 150 -6.45 10.39 -11.24
C PRO A 150 -6.00 9.22 -12.12
N MET A 151 -4.91 9.41 -12.87
CA MET A 151 -4.25 8.31 -13.58
C MET A 151 -3.99 7.18 -12.58
N PRO A 152 -4.27 5.90 -12.89
CA PRO A 152 -3.98 4.81 -11.99
C PRO A 152 -2.48 4.82 -11.73
N GLN A 153 -2.11 5.05 -10.47
CA GLN A 153 -0.76 4.74 -10.03
C GLN A 153 -0.60 3.23 -10.16
N CYS A 154 0.25 2.87 -11.10
CA CYS A 154 0.61 1.51 -11.39
C CYS A 154 1.94 1.26 -10.70
N ASP A 155 1.90 0.50 -9.61
CA ASP A 155 3.04 0.28 -8.75
C ASP A 155 3.15 -1.19 -8.34
N ALA A 156 4.32 -1.53 -7.82
CA ALA A 156 4.61 -2.86 -7.29
C ALA A 156 3.65 -3.29 -6.16
N GLY A 157 2.90 -2.37 -5.55
CA GLY A 157 1.92 -2.67 -4.52
C GLY A 157 0.66 -3.38 -5.03
N GLN A 158 0.40 -3.33 -6.34
CA GLN A 158 -0.67 -4.08 -7.00
C GLN A 158 -0.28 -5.51 -7.40
N VAL A 159 1.00 -5.88 -7.24
CA VAL A 159 1.49 -7.24 -7.49
C VAL A 159 1.05 -8.11 -6.31
N ARG A 160 0.00 -8.90 -6.50
CA ARG A 160 -0.51 -9.85 -5.51
C ARG A 160 0.33 -11.12 -5.45
#